data_AF-A0A085YZL0-F1
#
_entry.id   AF-A0A085YZL0-F1
#
_cell.length_a   1.000
_cell.length_b   1.000
_cell.length_c   1.000
_cell.angle_alpha   90.00
_cell.angle_beta   90.00
_cell.angle_gamma   90.00
#
_symmetry.space_group_name_H-M   'P 1'
#
loop_
_entity.id
_entity.type
_entity.pdbx_description
1 polymer ?
#
loop_
_entity_poly.entity_id
_entity_poly.type
_entity_poly.pdbx_seq_one_letter_code
_entity_poly.pdbx_strand_id
1 'polypeptide(L)' 'MDLFGSDEKKDEVTYEQILFLGNKLCEIYSTKLQHEFPEKKFIFDFNGNEKLTAFDEYEITFYQEKNLNRKTKYGT' A
#
# COMPACT_ATOMS: atom_id res chain seq x y z
N MET A 1 -9.13 24.00 14.41
CA MET A 1 -10.04 23.53 13.35
C MET A 1 -9.62 22.12 13.06
N ASP A 2 -10.36 21.15 13.60
CA ASP A 2 -10.07 19.74 13.37
C ASP A 2 -10.45 19.43 11.92
N LEU A 3 -9.51 18.90 11.13
CA LEU A 3 -9.70 18.67 9.69
C LEU A 3 -10.70 17.53 9.44
N PHE A 4 -11.03 16.78 10.48
CA PHE A 4 -11.96 15.66 10.45
C PHE A 4 -13.03 15.93 11.51
N GLY A 5 -14.03 16.73 11.14
CA GLY A 5 -15.14 17.07 12.00
C GLY A 5 -15.72 15.83 12.69
N SER A 6 -15.86 15.92 14.01
CA SER A 6 -16.70 15.04 14.79
C SER A 6 -18.15 15.18 14.30
N ASP A 7 -18.79 14.05 14.01
CA ASP A 7 -20.19 13.89 13.55
C ASP A 7 -20.45 13.98 12.04
N GLU A 8 -20.01 12.96 11.32
CA GLU A 8 -20.82 12.36 10.25
C GLU A 8 -20.74 10.84 10.41
N LYS A 9 -21.85 10.13 10.21
CA LYS A 9 -21.85 8.66 10.18
C LYS A 9 -20.76 8.23 9.21
N LYS A 10 -19.66 7.65 9.70
CA LYS A 10 -18.65 7.05 8.84
C LYS A 10 -19.37 5.97 8.05
N ASP A 11 -19.68 6.25 6.80
CA ASP A 11 -20.08 5.20 5.87
C ASP A 11 -18.99 4.13 5.95
N GLU A 12 -19.39 2.89 6.29
CA GLU A 12 -18.46 1.78 6.38
C GLU A 12 -17.75 1.64 5.03
N VAL A 13 -16.42 1.70 5.04
CA VAL A 13 -15.61 1.56 3.82
C VAL A 13 -15.87 0.16 3.26
N THR A 14 -16.34 0.10 2.01
CA THR A 14 -16.64 -1.18 1.37
C THR A 14 -15.36 -1.85 0.86
N TYR A 15 -15.39 -3.18 0.74
CA TYR A 15 -14.27 -3.94 0.19
C TYR A 15 -13.90 -3.50 -1.24
N GLU A 16 -14.89 -3.17 -2.07
CA GLU A 16 -14.67 -2.67 -3.43
C GLU A 16 -13.95 -1.31 -3.43
N GLN A 17 -14.25 -0.44 -2.45
CA GLN A 17 -13.56 0.83 -2.29
C GLN A 17 -12.10 0.63 -1.88
N ILE A 18 -11.83 -0.33 -0.99
CA ILE A 18 -10.47 -0.71 -0.59
C ILE A 18 -9.69 -1.24 -1.79
N LEU A 19 -10.28 -2.16 -2.56
CA LEU A 19 -9.66 -2.69 -3.77
C LEU A 19 -9.36 -1.59 -4.79
N PHE A 20 -10.32 -0.71 -5.03
CA PHE A 20 -10.14 0.39 -5.97
C PHE A 20 -9.00 1.31 -5.53
N LEU A 21 -9.02 1.75 -4.26
CA LEU A 21 -8.02 2.64 -3.71
C LEU A 21 -6.63 2.00 -3.72
N GLY A 22 -6.52 0.75 -3.26
CA GLY A 22 -5.25 0.04 -3.20
C GLY A 22 -4.60 -0.12 -4.58
N ASN A 23 -5.39 -0.52 -5.59
CA ASN A 23 -4.92 -0.61 -6.97
C ASN A 23 -4.48 0.75 -7.53
N LYS A 24 -5.22 1.82 -7.23
CA LYS A 24 -4.85 3.17 -7.68
C LYS A 24 -3.57 3.69 -7.01
N LEU A 25 -3.39 3.42 -5.73
CA LEU A 25 -2.15 3.76 -5.04
C LEU A 25 -0.97 2.98 -5.63
N CYS A 26 -1.12 1.68 -5.92
CA CYS A 26 -0.09 0.89 -6.62
C CYS A 26 0.28 1.50 -7.98
N GLU A 27 -0.70 1.90 -8.79
CA GLU A 27 -0.48 2.55 -10.09
C GLU A 27 0.29 3.88 -9.96
N ILE A 28 -0.13 4.72 -9.01
CA ILE A 28 0.50 6.03 -8.76
C ILE A 28 1.94 5.86 -8.30
N TYR A 29 2.18 5.01 -7.29
CA TYR A 29 3.51 4.85 -6.71
C TYR A 29 4.46 4.10 -7.64
N SER A 30 3.99 3.09 -8.39
CA SER A 30 4.81 2.43 -9.40
C SER A 30 5.24 3.41 -10.50
N THR A 31 4.31 4.23 -10.98
CA THR A 31 4.62 5.28 -11.97
C THR A 31 5.62 6.30 -11.41
N LYS A 32 5.39 6.79 -10.20
CA LYS A 32 6.26 7.79 -9.54
C LYS A 32 7.67 7.24 -9.34
N LEU A 33 7.80 6.03 -8.80
CA LEU A 33 9.11 5.43 -8.53
C LEU A 33 9.86 5.10 -9.82
N GLN A 34 9.17 4.67 -10.88
CA GLN A 34 9.77 4.46 -12.18
C GLN A 34 10.28 5.77 -12.81
N HIS A 35 9.56 6.87 -12.62
CA HIS A 35 9.99 8.19 -13.10
C HIS A 35 11.19 8.73 -12.31
N GLU A 36 11.17 8.62 -10.98
CA GLU A 36 12.25 9.13 -10.10
C GLU A 36 13.52 8.27 -10.15
N PHE A 37 13.39 6.96 -10.40
CA PHE A 37 14.49 6.01 -10.42
C PHE A 37 14.39 5.04 -11.61
N PRO A 38 14.57 5.51 -12.85
CA PRO A 38 14.34 4.73 -14.06
C PRO A 38 15.22 3.48 -14.17
N GLU A 39 16.40 3.49 -13.55
CA GLU A 39 17.34 2.37 -13.50
C GLU A 39 17.00 1.33 -12.42
N LYS A 40 16.05 1.62 -11.54
CA LYS A 40 15.68 0.76 -10.42
C LYS A 40 14.37 0.03 -10.72
N LYS A 41 14.41 -1.29 -10.61
CA LYS A 41 13.21 -2.12 -10.61
C LYS A 41 12.66 -2.25 -9.18
N PHE A 42 11.41 -1.86 -9.00
CA PHE A 42 10.64 -2.08 -7.77
C PHE A 42 9.58 -3.16 -8.02
N ILE A 43 9.37 -4.00 -7.02
CA ILE A 43 8.29 -4.96 -6.91
C ILE A 43 7.25 -4.31 -6.00
N PHE A 44 5.99 -4.34 -6.42
CA PHE A 44 4.85 -3.87 -5.64
C PHE A 44 3.98 -5.05 -5.29
N ASP A 45 3.48 -5.07 -4.07
CA ASP A 45 2.54 -6.07 -3.59
C ASP A 45 1.44 -5.39 -2.79
N PHE A 46 0.20 -5.76 -3.10
CA PHE A 46 -0.99 -5.28 -2.42
C PHE A 46 -1.85 -6.50 -2.08
N ASN A 47 -2.11 -6.70 -0.80
CA ASN A 47 -2.87 -7.84 -0.28
C ASN A 47 -4.40 -7.74 -0.53
N GLY A 48 -4.82 -7.00 -1.55
CA GLY A 48 -6.23 -6.81 -1.88
C GLY A 48 -6.96 -8.08 -2.30
N ASN A 49 -6.26 -9.13 -2.70
CA ASN A 49 -6.86 -10.45 -2.96
C ASN A 49 -7.35 -11.15 -1.68
N GLU A 50 -6.91 -10.69 -0.52
CA GLU A 50 -7.34 -11.19 0.78
C GLU A 50 -8.54 -10.37 1.26
N LYS A 51 -9.65 -11.04 1.56
CA LYS A 51 -10.80 -10.40 2.20
C LYS A 51 -10.55 -10.34 3.70
N LEU A 52 -9.86 -9.29 4.13
CA LEU A 52 -9.45 -9.06 5.51
C LEU A 52 -10.60 -8.50 6.35
N THR A 53 -10.43 -8.56 7.66
CA THR A 53 -11.48 -8.23 8.63
C THR A 53 -11.50 -6.77 9.03
N ALA A 54 -10.36 -6.09 8.95
CA ALA A 54 -10.24 -4.68 9.28
C ALA A 54 -9.50 -3.89 8.18
N PHE A 55 -9.84 -2.61 8.05
CA PHE A 55 -9.30 -1.72 7.01
C PHE A 55 -7.78 -1.54 7.12
N ASP A 56 -7.26 -1.51 8.34
CA ASP A 56 -5.85 -1.35 8.67
C ASP A 56 -5.00 -2.61 8.44
N GLU A 57 -5.63 -3.74 8.12
CA GLU A 57 -4.93 -4.96 7.70
C GLU A 57 -4.52 -4.91 6.21
N TYR A 58 -5.08 -3.98 5.43
CA TYR A 58 -4.69 -3.79 4.04
C TYR A 58 -3.39 -3.02 3.92
N GLU A 59 -2.41 -3.60 3.23
CA GLU A 59 -1.06 -3.06 3.10
C GLU A 59 -0.62 -3.04 1.65
N ILE A 60 0.05 -1.94 1.27
CA ILE A 60 0.80 -1.84 0.01
C ILE A 60 2.28 -1.84 0.36
N THR A 61 2.99 -2.86 -0.09
CA THR A 61 4.44 -2.93 0.06
C THR A 61 5.14 -2.69 -1.27
N PHE A 62 6.34 -2.14 -1.20
CA PHE A 62 7.23 -2.08 -2.33
C PHE A 62 8.68 -2.29 -1.91
N TYR A 63 9.43 -3.01 -2.72
CA TYR A 63 10.81 -3.35 -2.44
C TYR A 63 11.59 -3.59 -3.73
N GLN A 64 12.92 -3.59 -3.64
CA GLN A 64 13.78 -3.99 -4.75
C GLN A 64 14.17 -5.45 -4.59
N GLU A 65 14.24 -6.20 -5.69
CA GLU A 65 14.57 -7.64 -5.70
C GLU A 65 15.86 -7.97 -4.91
N LYS A 66 16.89 -7.12 -5.05
CA LYS A 66 18.16 -7.25 -4.30
C LYS A 66 18.00 -7.25 -2.77
N ASN A 67 16.88 -6.77 -2.24
CA ASN A 67 16.61 -6.70 -0.81
C ASN A 67 15.96 -7.98 -0.26
N LEU A 68 15.44 -8.88 -1.10
CA LEU A 68 14.79 -10.13 -0.67
C LEU A 68 15.71 -11.00 0.20
N ASN A 69 16.99 -11.09 -0.17
CA ASN A 69 17.99 -11.91 0.53
C ASN A 69 18.87 -11.09 1.49
N ARG A 70 18.53 -9.82 1.72
CA ARG A 70 19.34 -8.95 2.56
C ARG A 70 19.10 -9.32 4.02
N LYS A 71 19.99 -10.13 4.60
CA LYS A 71 20.05 -10.31 6.05
C LYS A 71 20.25 -8.93 6.69
N THR A 72 19.24 -8.45 7.41
CA THR A 72 19.40 -7.30 8.28
C THR A 72 20.30 -7.73 9.43
N LYS A 73 21.24 -6.85 9.85
CA LYS A 73 22.16 -7.12 10.97
C LYS A 73 21.47 -7.37 12.32
N TYR A 74 20.13 -7.32 12.36
CA TYR A 74 19.29 -7.43 13.54
C TYR A 74 18.25 -8.55 13.45
N GLY A 75 18.32 -9.43 12.45
CA GLY A 75 17.49 -10.63 12.42
C GLY A 75 17.97 -11.63 13.48
N THR A 76 17.33 -11.59 14.65
CA THR A 76 17.40 -12.61 15.69
C THR A 76 16.14 -13.45 15.61
#